data_AF-A0A8H4R7Y5-F1
#
_entry.id   AF-A0A8H4R7Y5-F1
#
_cell.length_a   1.000
_cell.length_b   1.000
_cell.length_c   1.000
_cell.angle_alpha   90.00
_cell.angle_beta   90.00
_cell.angle_gamma   90.00
#
_symmetry.space_group_name_H-M   'P 1'
#
loop_
_entity.id
_entity.type
_entity.pdbx_description
1 polymer ?
#
loop_
_entity_poly.entity_id
_entity_poly.type
_entity_poly.pdbx_seq_one_letter_code
_entity_poly.pdbx_strand_id
1 'polypeptide(L)'
;MPLGSDSLFPPVRRRSYVFITCFVLVAVTFISLLSSSVWNIRPSPYLPTGGSQETWSQNPQGEHDPYHHQYFLKGPPTERFRDNLLPNVKYITSWISAGWTNDVMTYINLIYLGFLTNRVPIVGMFTPSHIGGHVPPINFGDVFDVPRLAKALRLPVVEWHQVKNLTHGDLDELGCWNLWEAVQDREHMARRSSVPDLLKLDISYTTAPTGIKLIPRYEHDQHASFSSLAALSFPETRAENLVEPRASPYHAVKLPPDEQVLCYDYLYYVSAHQPFEFDFDFSPAWLFVGQHMHWTAELESITDGYIRRAFGTQEGQPTPPWISIHVRHGDFRNWCEGETKDCFAPISVIARRVEEVKKELLERKGLTVDYVIMTSDERDPKWWEEVTAQGWFGLDHSQTEEIYGPW
;
A
#
# COMPACT_ATOMS: atom_id res chain seq x y z
N MET A 1 -68.27 -36.81 1.12
CA MET A 1 -68.79 -36.92 -0.26
C MET A 1 -67.63 -36.73 -1.22
N PRO A 2 -67.32 -37.71 -2.09
CA PRO A 2 -66.27 -37.61 -3.09
C PRO A 2 -66.84 -37.17 -4.44
N LEU A 3 -66.03 -36.49 -5.26
CA LEU A 3 -66.14 -36.24 -6.71
C LEU A 3 -64.96 -35.29 -7.01
N GLY A 4 -64.09 -35.43 -8.00
CA GLY A 4 -63.95 -36.33 -9.13
C GLY A 4 -62.75 -35.80 -9.92
N SER A 5 -61.97 -36.71 -10.50
CA SER A 5 -60.93 -36.44 -11.48
C SER A 5 -61.50 -35.76 -12.72
N ASP A 6 -60.73 -34.90 -13.39
CA ASP A 6 -60.46 -35.03 -14.82
C ASP A 6 -59.29 -34.16 -15.28
N SER A 7 -58.28 -34.87 -15.80
CA SER A 7 -57.08 -34.35 -16.44
C SER A 7 -57.30 -34.25 -17.95
N LEU A 8 -57.15 -33.06 -18.53
CA LEU A 8 -57.18 -32.83 -19.97
C LEU A 8 -56.03 -31.91 -20.40
N PHE A 9 -54.81 -32.44 -20.55
CA PHE A 9 -53.80 -31.84 -21.44
C PHE A 9 -52.90 -32.90 -22.07
N PRO A 10 -52.64 -32.84 -23.39
CA PRO A 10 -51.81 -33.81 -24.09
C PRO A 10 -50.32 -33.63 -23.77
N PRO A 11 -49.47 -34.67 -23.91
CA PRO A 11 -48.05 -34.58 -23.62
C PRO A 11 -47.37 -33.68 -24.67
N VAL A 12 -47.05 -32.46 -24.26
CA VAL A 12 -46.25 -31.51 -25.05
C VAL A 12 -44.80 -32.04 -25.13
N ARG A 13 -44.28 -32.18 -26.36
CA ARG A 13 -42.88 -32.49 -26.72
C ARG A 13 -41.89 -31.39 -26.26
N ARG A 14 -41.86 -31.05 -24.96
CA ARG A 14 -40.98 -30.01 -24.39
C ARG A 14 -39.59 -30.51 -24.01
N ARG A 15 -39.39 -31.82 -23.86
CA ARG A 15 -38.08 -32.37 -23.42
C ARG A 15 -36.99 -32.24 -24.48
N SER A 16 -37.30 -32.38 -25.77
CA SER A 16 -36.28 -32.34 -26.83
C SER A 16 -35.62 -30.96 -27.01
N TYR A 17 -36.36 -29.87 -26.79
CA TYR A 17 -35.81 -28.53 -26.93
C TYR A 17 -34.88 -28.14 -25.78
N VAL A 18 -35.17 -28.59 -24.56
CA VAL A 18 -34.31 -28.33 -23.40
C VAL A 18 -32.93 -28.97 -23.58
N PHE A 19 -32.86 -30.21 -24.09
CA PHE A 19 -31.58 -30.85 -24.36
C PHE A 19 -30.78 -30.14 -25.45
N ILE A 20 -31.43 -29.68 -26.52
CA ILE A 20 -30.75 -28.92 -27.59
C ILE A 20 -30.19 -27.59 -27.04
N THR A 21 -30.96 -26.86 -26.23
CA THR A 21 -30.49 -25.59 -25.64
C THR A 21 -29.33 -25.82 -24.67
N CYS A 22 -29.36 -26.88 -23.86
CA CYS A 22 -28.25 -27.23 -22.97
C CYS A 22 -26.98 -27.61 -23.76
N PHE A 23 -27.10 -28.38 -24.84
CA PHE A 23 -25.94 -28.75 -25.68
C PHE A 23 -25.34 -27.53 -26.39
N VAL A 24 -26.16 -26.60 -26.88
CA VAL A 24 -25.68 -25.36 -27.50
C VAL A 24 -24.97 -24.48 -26.47
N LEU A 25 -25.50 -24.34 -25.26
CA LEU A 25 -24.86 -23.57 -24.20
C LEU A 25 -23.50 -24.16 -23.82
N VAL A 26 -23.41 -25.48 -23.61
CA VAL A 26 -22.14 -26.16 -23.32
C VAL A 26 -21.14 -25.99 -24.45
N ALA A 27 -21.56 -26.13 -25.72
CA ALA A 27 -20.69 -25.93 -26.86
C ALA A 27 -20.15 -24.49 -26.95
N VAL A 28 -20.99 -23.48 -26.71
CA VAL A 28 -20.57 -22.07 -26.69
C VAL A 28 -19.58 -21.83 -25.55
N THR A 29 -19.84 -22.37 -24.35
CA THR A 29 -18.91 -22.22 -23.22
C THR A 29 -17.56 -22.88 -23.51
N PHE A 30 -17.56 -24.07 -24.13
CA PHE A 30 -16.34 -24.79 -24.49
C PHE A 30 -15.52 -24.05 -25.56
N ILE A 31 -16.18 -23.48 -26.58
CA ILE A 31 -15.53 -22.67 -27.62
C ILE A 31 -14.94 -21.40 -27.01
N SER A 32 -15.67 -20.71 -26.12
CA SER A 32 -15.16 -19.52 -25.43
C SER A 32 -13.93 -19.83 -24.56
N LEU A 33 -13.96 -20.94 -23.80
CA LEU A 33 -12.82 -21.37 -22.98
C LEU A 33 -11.61 -21.81 -23.81
N LEU A 34 -11.82 -22.46 -24.96
CA LEU A 34 -10.72 -22.80 -25.87
C LEU A 34 -10.14 -21.54 -26.53
N SER A 35 -10.98 -20.57 -26.89
CA SER A 35 -10.52 -19.32 -27.52
C SER A 35 -9.67 -18.45 -26.59
N SER A 36 -10.02 -18.37 -25.30
CA SER A 36 -9.23 -17.65 -24.30
C SER A 36 -7.91 -18.36 -23.97
N SER A 37 -7.93 -19.70 -23.95
CA SER A 37 -6.72 -20.51 -23.73
C SER A 37 -5.69 -20.35 -24.85
N VAL A 38 -6.13 -20.25 -26.11
CA VAL A 38 -5.23 -20.05 -27.27
C VAL A 38 -4.62 -18.64 -27.30
N TRP A 39 -5.30 -17.62 -26.75
CA TRP A 39 -4.75 -16.27 -26.65
C TRP A 39 -3.67 -16.12 -25.57
N ASN A 40 -3.72 -16.94 -24.52
CA ASN A 40 -2.74 -16.91 -23.43
C ASN A 40 -1.46 -17.74 -23.71
N ILE A 41 -1.38 -18.47 -24.83
CA ILE A 41 -0.19 -19.25 -25.24
C ILE A 41 0.62 -18.51 -26.31
N ARG A 42 0.63 -17.17 -26.29
CA ARG A 42 1.70 -16.44 -26.99
C ARG A 42 2.89 -16.30 -26.04
N PRO A 43 3.97 -17.08 -26.22
CA PRO A 43 5.21 -16.82 -25.49
C PRO A 43 5.67 -15.40 -25.84
N SER A 44 5.73 -14.54 -24.83
CA SER A 44 6.41 -13.26 -24.94
C SER A 44 7.88 -13.53 -25.23
N PRO A 45 8.46 -13.09 -26.36
CA PRO A 45 9.88 -13.23 -26.60
C PRO A 45 10.59 -12.21 -25.72
N TYR A 46 10.83 -12.56 -24.45
CA TYR A 46 11.87 -11.93 -23.66
C TYR A 46 13.22 -12.32 -24.26
N LEU A 47 13.68 -11.53 -25.23
CA LEU A 47 15.07 -11.50 -25.64
C LEU A 47 15.87 -10.75 -24.56
N PRO A 48 16.97 -11.32 -24.04
CA PRO A 48 17.89 -10.57 -23.20
C PRO A 48 18.64 -9.57 -24.08
N THR A 49 18.30 -8.29 -23.97
CA THR A 49 19.08 -7.21 -24.58
C THR A 49 20.38 -7.07 -23.80
N GLY A 50 21.46 -7.53 -24.44
CA GLY A 50 22.83 -7.28 -24.01
C GLY A 50 23.16 -5.78 -23.98
N GLY A 51 24.05 -5.42 -23.07
CA GLY A 51 24.47 -4.05 -22.82
C GLY A 51 24.95 -3.33 -24.08
N SER A 52 24.25 -2.27 -24.42
CA SER A 52 24.78 -1.17 -25.22
C SER A 52 25.02 0.01 -24.29
N GLN A 53 26.26 0.48 -24.26
CA GLN A 53 26.65 1.78 -23.70
C GLN A 53 25.66 2.85 -24.17
N GLU A 54 24.92 3.44 -23.23
CA GLU A 54 24.14 4.63 -23.47
C GLU A 54 25.09 5.82 -23.66
N THR A 55 25.33 6.13 -24.94
CA THR A 55 25.70 7.46 -25.36
C THR A 55 24.57 8.41 -24.98
N TRP A 56 24.79 9.26 -23.98
CA TRP A 56 23.91 10.36 -23.57
C TRP A 56 23.69 11.33 -24.75
N SER A 57 22.74 10.99 -25.61
CA SER A 57 22.22 11.88 -26.64
C SER A 57 21.15 12.74 -25.98
N GLN A 58 21.53 13.98 -25.65
CA GLN A 58 20.58 15.00 -25.22
C GLN A 58 19.61 15.29 -26.36
N ASN A 59 18.41 14.70 -26.29
CA ASN A 59 17.28 15.10 -27.10
C ASN A 59 16.43 16.10 -26.28
N PRO A 60 16.39 17.40 -26.61
CA PRO A 60 15.76 18.44 -25.80
C PRO A 60 14.27 18.63 -26.15
N GLN A 61 13.52 17.54 -26.18
CA GLN A 61 12.06 17.54 -26.11
C GLN A 61 11.66 16.49 -25.09
N GLY A 62 11.73 16.86 -23.80
CA GLY A 62 11.27 16.00 -22.72
C GLY A 62 9.85 15.53 -23.02
N GLU A 63 9.66 14.22 -23.05
CA GLU A 63 8.35 13.60 -23.13
C GLU A 63 7.48 14.20 -22.03
N HIS A 64 6.48 14.98 -22.42
CA HIS A 64 5.61 15.67 -21.49
C HIS A 64 4.82 14.64 -20.69
N ASP A 65 5.18 14.42 -19.42
CA ASP A 65 4.47 13.49 -18.54
C ASP A 65 3.10 14.06 -18.14
N PRO A 66 1.98 13.55 -18.67
CA PRO A 66 0.65 14.09 -18.36
C PRO A 66 0.23 13.84 -16.91
N TYR A 67 0.95 13.00 -16.16
CA TYR A 67 0.66 12.68 -14.75
C TYR A 67 1.50 13.50 -13.78
N HIS A 68 2.32 14.43 -14.27
CA HIS A 68 3.14 15.30 -13.42
C HIS A 68 2.26 16.19 -12.54
N HIS A 69 2.59 16.29 -11.24
CA HIS A 69 1.78 16.98 -10.22
C HIS A 69 1.43 18.44 -10.59
N GLN A 70 2.31 19.14 -11.31
CA GLN A 70 2.10 20.53 -11.74
C GLN A 70 0.84 20.76 -12.58
N TYR A 71 0.32 19.73 -13.26
CA TYR A 71 -0.94 19.83 -14.02
C TYR A 71 -2.19 19.65 -13.15
N PHE A 72 -1.99 19.27 -11.89
CA PHE A 72 -3.05 18.99 -10.93
C PHE A 72 -3.04 19.98 -9.75
N LEU A 73 -2.24 21.04 -9.85
CA LEU A 73 -2.16 22.16 -8.90
C LEU A 73 -2.16 23.49 -9.67
N LYS A 74 -2.47 24.60 -9.00
CA LYS A 74 -2.45 25.94 -9.61
C LYS A 74 -1.03 26.50 -9.74
N GLY A 75 -0.11 26.06 -8.88
CA GLY A 75 1.27 26.54 -8.85
C GLY A 75 2.05 26.03 -7.63
N PRO A 76 3.00 26.83 -7.11
CA PRO A 76 3.80 26.44 -5.95
C PRO A 76 2.94 26.37 -4.67
N PRO A 77 3.43 25.70 -3.61
CA PRO A 77 2.71 25.55 -2.35
C PRO A 77 2.29 26.90 -1.75
N THR A 78 1.04 26.99 -1.28
CA THR A 78 0.46 28.21 -0.70
C THR A 78 0.30 28.11 0.82
N GLU A 79 0.01 29.21 1.50
CA GLU A 79 -0.23 29.19 2.96
C GLU A 79 -1.49 28.39 3.33
N ARG A 80 -2.51 28.43 2.47
CA ARG A 80 -3.74 27.63 2.60
C ARG A 80 -3.80 26.58 1.53
N PHE A 81 -4.15 25.34 1.85
CA PHE A 81 -4.10 24.26 0.86
C PHE A 81 -5.05 24.49 -0.32
N ARG A 82 -6.26 25.03 -0.08
CA ARG A 82 -7.28 25.24 -1.11
C ARG A 82 -6.86 26.23 -2.18
N ASP A 83 -5.99 27.16 -1.82
CA ASP A 83 -5.52 28.19 -2.75
C ASP A 83 -4.70 27.58 -3.88
N ASN A 84 -4.04 26.43 -3.66
CA ASN A 84 -3.28 25.73 -4.68
C ASN A 84 -4.06 24.62 -5.42
N LEU A 85 -5.24 24.22 -4.95
CA LEU A 85 -6.03 23.16 -5.61
C LEU A 85 -6.75 23.69 -6.85
N LEU A 86 -6.85 22.86 -7.88
CA LEU A 86 -7.65 23.15 -9.07
C LEU A 86 -9.15 22.99 -8.77
N PRO A 87 -10.01 23.92 -9.21
CA PRO A 87 -11.43 23.92 -8.84
C PRO A 87 -12.21 22.73 -9.44
N ASN A 88 -11.78 22.22 -10.60
CA ASN A 88 -12.46 21.13 -11.31
C ASN A 88 -11.81 19.76 -11.06
N VAL A 89 -10.85 19.68 -10.14
CA VAL A 89 -10.18 18.44 -9.77
C VAL A 89 -10.62 18.05 -8.36
N LYS A 90 -10.87 16.76 -8.19
CA LYS A 90 -11.16 16.16 -6.90
C LYS A 90 -9.91 15.44 -6.39
N TYR A 91 -9.70 15.52 -5.08
CA TYR A 91 -8.54 14.98 -4.38
C TYR A 91 -9.00 14.02 -3.29
N ILE A 92 -8.09 13.17 -2.84
CA ILE A 92 -8.27 12.27 -1.70
C ILE A 92 -7.03 12.27 -0.81
N THR A 93 -7.19 12.21 0.50
CA THR A 93 -6.09 12.12 1.47
C THR A 93 -6.46 11.25 2.67
N SER A 94 -5.46 10.85 3.44
CA SER A 94 -5.60 10.10 4.70
C SER A 94 -4.35 10.24 5.54
N TRP A 95 -4.46 9.86 6.82
CA TRP A 95 -3.36 9.97 7.77
C TRP A 95 -2.76 8.60 8.12
N ILE A 96 -1.45 8.59 8.32
CA ILE A 96 -0.69 7.45 8.85
C ILE A 96 -0.71 7.45 10.38
N SER A 97 -0.66 6.27 11.01
CA SER A 97 -0.87 6.13 12.47
C SER A 97 -0.39 4.79 13.04
N ALA A 98 0.78 4.32 12.60
CA ALA A 98 1.37 3.08 13.10
C ALA A 98 2.89 3.00 12.86
N GLY A 99 3.40 1.81 12.54
CA GLY A 99 4.79 1.57 12.16
C GLY A 99 4.99 1.71 10.64
N TRP A 100 6.25 1.73 10.21
CA TRP A 100 6.64 1.94 8.82
C TRP A 100 5.82 1.13 7.79
N THR A 101 5.72 -0.19 7.99
CA THR A 101 4.97 -1.06 7.06
C THR A 101 3.50 -0.68 6.98
N ASN A 102 2.86 -0.39 8.12
CA ASN A 102 1.47 0.02 8.17
C ASN A 102 1.23 1.35 7.45
N ASP A 103 2.18 2.27 7.59
CA ASP A 103 2.10 3.61 6.99
C ASP A 103 2.28 3.53 5.46
N VAL A 104 3.21 2.69 4.98
CA VAL A 104 3.36 2.39 3.54
C VAL A 104 2.08 1.77 2.99
N MET A 105 1.52 0.77 3.67
CA MET A 105 0.24 0.15 3.27
C MET A 105 -0.93 1.13 3.26
N THR A 106 -0.96 2.07 4.22
CA THR A 106 -1.96 3.14 4.27
C THR A 106 -1.91 4.00 3.00
N TYR A 107 -0.72 4.39 2.54
CA TYR A 107 -0.59 5.15 1.30
C TYR A 107 -0.88 4.33 0.03
N ILE A 108 -0.52 3.04 0.01
CA ILE A 108 -0.94 2.13 -1.07
C ILE A 108 -2.48 2.10 -1.18
N ASN A 109 -3.17 1.94 -0.05
CA ASN A 109 -4.62 1.91 0.01
C ASN A 109 -5.24 3.27 -0.37
N LEU A 110 -4.63 4.38 0.05
CA LEU A 110 -5.05 5.74 -0.32
C LEU A 110 -4.99 5.95 -1.83
N ILE A 111 -3.87 5.60 -2.47
CA ILE A 111 -3.68 5.77 -3.91
C ILE A 111 -4.66 4.87 -4.67
N TYR A 112 -4.88 3.64 -4.21
CA TYR A 112 -5.87 2.74 -4.81
C TYR A 112 -7.30 3.28 -4.69
N LEU A 113 -7.67 3.89 -3.56
CA LEU A 113 -8.94 4.62 -3.43
C LEU A 113 -9.02 5.84 -4.36
N GLY A 114 -7.91 6.53 -4.60
CA GLY A 114 -7.82 7.59 -5.61
C GLY A 114 -8.22 7.09 -6.99
N PHE A 115 -7.71 5.92 -7.39
CA PHE A 115 -8.12 5.25 -8.62
C PHE A 115 -9.63 4.92 -8.63
N LEU A 116 -10.16 4.28 -7.58
CA LEU A 116 -11.58 3.88 -7.51
C LEU A 116 -12.56 5.05 -7.52
N THR A 117 -12.14 6.21 -7.01
CA THR A 117 -12.99 7.40 -6.84
C THR A 117 -12.76 8.47 -7.90
N ASN A 118 -11.84 8.23 -8.84
CA ASN A 118 -11.39 9.21 -9.84
C ASN A 118 -10.93 10.52 -9.17
N ARG A 119 -10.09 10.40 -8.14
CA ARG A 119 -9.54 11.50 -7.35
C ARG A 119 -8.01 11.43 -7.36
N VAL A 120 -7.37 12.59 -7.36
CA VAL A 120 -5.91 12.71 -7.23
C VAL A 120 -5.50 12.47 -5.77
N PRO A 121 -4.76 11.40 -5.45
CA PRO A 121 -4.25 11.21 -4.10
C PRO A 121 -3.25 12.31 -3.71
N ILE A 122 -3.47 12.92 -2.55
CA ILE A 122 -2.53 13.79 -1.85
C ILE A 122 -1.93 12.97 -0.70
N VAL A 123 -0.71 12.46 -0.92
CA VAL A 123 0.03 11.67 0.08
C VAL A 123 0.80 12.58 1.02
N GLY A 124 0.93 12.16 2.28
CA GLY A 124 1.67 12.89 3.29
C GLY A 124 3.12 12.43 3.42
N MET A 125 3.84 13.10 4.32
CA MET A 125 5.14 12.63 4.83
C MET A 125 5.01 11.35 5.65
N PHE A 126 6.12 10.63 5.83
CA PHE A 126 6.25 9.61 6.87
C PHE A 126 6.76 10.23 8.17
N THR A 127 6.18 9.82 9.29
CA THR A 127 6.54 10.34 10.62
C THR A 127 7.35 9.31 11.41
N PRO A 128 8.38 9.74 12.16
CA PRO A 128 9.28 8.82 12.86
C PRO A 128 8.62 8.24 14.12
N SER A 129 7.97 7.08 13.98
CA SER A 129 7.37 6.38 15.11
C SER A 129 8.40 5.63 15.97
N HIS A 130 9.54 5.22 15.40
CA HIS A 130 10.53 4.36 16.09
C HIS A 130 11.93 4.98 16.30
N ILE A 131 12.23 6.10 15.63
CA ILE A 131 13.53 6.81 15.75
C ILE A 131 13.42 8.11 16.55
N GLY A 132 12.22 8.41 17.08
CA GLY A 132 11.96 9.49 18.02
C GLY A 132 11.32 10.73 17.38
N GLY A 133 10.38 11.35 18.10
CA GLY A 133 9.58 12.48 17.59
C GLY A 133 10.34 13.81 17.39
N HIS A 134 11.65 13.83 17.65
CA HIS A 134 12.51 14.98 17.35
C HIS A 134 13.09 14.92 15.93
N VAL A 135 13.07 13.73 15.32
CA VAL A 135 13.47 13.54 13.92
C VAL A 135 12.39 14.18 13.04
N PRO A 136 12.75 15.01 12.05
CA PRO A 136 11.77 15.58 11.14
C PRO A 136 11.11 14.47 10.29
N PRO A 137 9.87 14.66 9.85
CA PRO A 137 9.25 13.75 8.89
C PRO A 137 10.00 13.75 7.55
N ILE A 138 9.96 12.63 6.83
CA ILE A 138 10.49 12.51 5.46
C ILE A 138 9.36 12.59 4.44
N ASN A 139 9.57 13.21 3.28
CA ASN A 139 8.54 13.24 2.25
C ASN A 139 8.37 11.86 1.60
N PHE A 140 7.21 11.62 1.01
CA PHE A 140 6.96 10.38 0.29
C PHE A 140 7.90 10.24 -0.92
N GLY A 141 8.14 11.34 -1.64
CA GLY A 141 9.01 11.41 -2.81
C GLY A 141 10.51 11.27 -2.53
N ASP A 142 10.93 11.47 -1.28
CA ASP A 142 12.32 11.19 -0.86
C ASP A 142 12.56 9.67 -0.74
N VAL A 143 11.48 8.90 -0.52
CA VAL A 143 11.51 7.45 -0.33
C VAL A 143 11.19 6.70 -1.62
N PHE A 144 10.13 7.12 -2.31
CA PHE A 144 9.63 6.45 -3.51
C PHE A 144 9.72 7.37 -4.74
N ASP A 145 10.05 6.80 -5.89
CA ASP A 145 10.07 7.51 -7.18
C ASP A 145 8.63 7.83 -7.63
N VAL A 146 8.13 9.00 -7.20
CA VAL A 146 6.77 9.48 -7.50
C VAL A 146 6.51 9.65 -8.99
N PRO A 147 7.39 10.26 -9.81
CA PRO A 147 7.20 10.32 -11.26
C PRO A 147 7.03 8.94 -11.91
N ARG A 148 7.88 7.97 -11.54
CA ARG A 148 7.78 6.61 -12.05
C ARG A 148 6.47 5.94 -11.62
N LEU A 149 6.08 6.11 -10.35
CA LEU A 149 4.82 5.62 -9.82
C LEU A 149 3.63 6.21 -10.62
N ALA A 150 3.53 7.53 -10.72
CA ALA A 150 2.43 8.20 -11.40
C ALA A 150 2.29 7.76 -12.87
N LYS A 151 3.42 7.62 -13.59
CA LYS A 151 3.46 7.12 -14.97
C LYS A 151 2.99 5.66 -15.07
N ALA A 152 3.43 4.80 -14.15
CA ALA A 152 3.02 3.39 -14.13
C ALA A 152 1.53 3.22 -13.85
N LEU A 153 1.00 4.01 -12.91
CA LEU A 153 -0.42 3.99 -12.52
C LEU A 153 -1.33 4.68 -13.53
N ARG A 154 -0.78 5.55 -14.38
CA ARG A 154 -1.56 6.51 -15.20
C ARG A 154 -2.51 7.34 -14.34
N LEU A 155 -2.02 7.71 -13.15
CA LEU A 155 -2.75 8.46 -12.14
C LEU A 155 -1.76 9.45 -11.52
N PRO A 156 -2.06 10.76 -11.50
CA PRO A 156 -1.22 11.71 -10.78
C PRO A 156 -1.19 11.38 -9.29
N VAL A 157 -0.01 11.51 -8.68
CA VAL A 157 0.17 11.44 -7.22
C VAL A 157 0.79 12.74 -6.79
N VAL A 158 0.14 13.44 -5.87
CA VAL A 158 0.56 14.74 -5.35
C VAL A 158 0.98 14.56 -3.90
N GLU A 159 1.94 15.34 -3.44
CA GLU A 159 2.39 15.33 -2.05
C GLU A 159 1.95 16.59 -1.30
N TRP A 160 1.68 16.48 -0.01
CA TRP A 160 1.23 17.62 0.79
C TRP A 160 2.18 18.82 0.77
N HIS A 161 3.50 18.58 0.73
CA HIS A 161 4.50 19.65 0.63
C HIS A 161 4.41 20.43 -0.70
N GLN A 162 3.79 19.85 -1.74
CA GLN A 162 3.54 20.50 -3.04
C GLN A 162 2.25 21.33 -3.00
N VAL A 163 1.31 21.00 -2.12
CA VAL A 163 0.02 21.68 -1.98
C VAL A 163 0.12 22.89 -1.05
N LYS A 164 0.73 22.71 0.12
CA LYS A 164 0.72 23.69 1.21
C LYS A 164 2.13 23.92 1.77
N ASN A 165 2.43 25.17 2.08
CA ASN A 165 3.67 25.55 2.76
C ASN A 165 3.61 25.12 4.24
N LEU A 166 4.39 24.11 4.61
CA LEU A 166 4.34 23.52 5.94
C LEU A 166 4.95 24.42 7.03
N THR A 167 5.91 25.27 6.66
CA THR A 167 6.59 26.19 7.60
C THR A 167 5.71 27.39 7.94
N HIS A 168 5.18 28.06 6.91
CA HIS A 168 4.45 29.32 7.05
C HIS A 168 2.94 29.20 6.86
N GLY A 169 2.42 27.98 6.64
CA GLY A 169 1.00 27.78 6.37
C GLY A 169 0.08 28.22 7.50
N ASP A 170 -1.13 28.59 7.11
CA ASP A 170 -2.25 28.87 8.01
C ASP A 170 -2.78 27.55 8.61
N LEU A 171 -3.53 27.64 9.70
CA LEU A 171 -4.36 26.53 10.16
C LEU A 171 -5.62 26.47 9.28
N ASP A 172 -5.72 25.43 8.45
CA ASP A 172 -6.89 25.23 7.56
C ASP A 172 -7.84 24.19 8.14
N GLU A 173 -9.14 24.37 7.87
CA GLU A 173 -10.16 23.43 8.32
C GLU A 173 -10.48 22.39 7.24
N LEU A 174 -10.68 21.14 7.65
CA LEU A 174 -11.07 20.05 6.75
C LEU A 174 -12.04 19.09 7.43
N GLY A 175 -13.11 18.73 6.75
CA GLY A 175 -14.01 17.66 7.18
C GLY A 175 -13.52 16.30 6.67
N CYS A 176 -13.50 15.30 7.55
CA CYS A 176 -13.04 13.94 7.24
C CYS A 176 -14.05 12.88 7.72
N TRP A 177 -14.05 11.73 7.05
CA TRP A 177 -14.68 10.51 7.56
C TRP A 177 -13.81 9.88 8.63
N ASN A 178 -14.43 9.51 9.74
CA ASN A 178 -13.84 8.71 10.81
C ASN A 178 -14.25 7.25 10.61
N LEU A 179 -13.32 6.48 10.03
CA LEU A 179 -13.49 5.06 9.74
C LEU A 179 -13.19 4.22 10.97
N TRP A 180 -12.18 4.62 11.74
CA TRP A 180 -11.70 3.85 12.88
C TRP A 180 -12.80 3.60 13.90
N GLU A 181 -13.55 4.64 14.27
CA GLU A 181 -14.72 4.48 15.16
C GLU A 181 -15.82 3.60 14.56
N ALA A 182 -15.98 3.61 13.24
CA ALA A 182 -17.05 2.85 12.58
C ALA A 182 -16.74 1.34 12.50
N VAL A 183 -15.46 0.95 12.52
CA VAL A 183 -15.02 -0.45 12.44
C VAL A 183 -14.56 -1.02 13.79
N GLN A 184 -14.34 -0.18 14.80
CA GLN A 184 -13.93 -0.59 16.14
C GLN A 184 -15.08 -0.57 17.14
N ASP A 185 -15.18 -1.61 17.97
CA ASP A 185 -16.23 -1.69 18.99
C ASP A 185 -15.87 -0.93 20.28
N ARG A 186 -14.57 -0.71 20.53
CA ARG A 186 -14.04 -0.16 21.80
C ARG A 186 -13.44 1.24 21.68
N GLU A 187 -13.34 1.76 20.46
CA GLU A 187 -12.76 3.07 20.20
C GLU A 187 -13.81 4.00 19.60
N HIS A 188 -14.18 5.04 20.35
CA HIS A 188 -15.23 5.98 19.98
C HIS A 188 -14.64 7.31 19.52
N MET A 189 -13.56 7.28 18.75
CA MET A 189 -12.92 8.46 18.17
C MET A 189 -12.11 8.10 16.93
N ALA A 190 -11.83 9.11 16.11
CA ALA A 190 -10.93 8.96 14.97
C ALA A 190 -9.55 8.50 15.43
N ARG A 191 -8.89 7.72 14.57
CA ARG A 191 -7.52 7.27 14.82
C ARG A 191 -6.60 8.49 14.90
N ARG A 192 -5.81 8.57 15.97
CA ARG A 192 -4.90 9.71 16.19
C ARG A 192 -3.72 9.66 15.24
N SER A 193 -3.42 10.76 14.57
CA SER A 193 -2.22 10.94 13.76
C SER A 193 -1.58 12.29 14.08
N SER A 194 -0.25 12.37 14.03
CA SER A 194 0.48 13.64 14.11
C SER A 194 0.49 14.40 12.78
N VAL A 195 0.16 13.74 11.66
CA VAL A 195 0.22 14.33 10.33
C VAL A 195 -0.69 15.57 10.19
N PRO A 196 -1.96 15.57 10.64
CA PRO A 196 -2.79 16.78 10.58
C PRO A 196 -2.16 18.00 11.25
N ASP A 197 -1.55 17.82 12.43
CA ASP A 197 -0.89 18.92 13.15
C ASP A 197 0.35 19.44 12.39
N LEU A 198 1.16 18.54 11.83
CA LEU A 198 2.32 18.88 10.99
C LEU A 198 1.91 19.64 9.71
N LEU A 199 0.74 19.33 9.16
CA LEU A 199 0.17 20.00 8.00
C LEU A 199 -0.63 21.27 8.35
N LYS A 200 -0.74 21.59 9.65
CA LYS A 200 -1.60 22.64 10.18
C LYS A 200 -3.04 22.52 9.65
N LEU A 201 -3.64 21.36 9.88
CA LEU A 201 -5.02 21.06 9.52
C LEU A 201 -5.87 20.85 10.78
N ASP A 202 -6.92 21.63 10.93
CA ASP A 202 -7.93 21.50 11.97
C ASP A 202 -9.07 20.60 11.47
N ILE A 203 -9.06 19.34 11.89
CA ILE A 203 -9.93 18.32 11.33
C ILE A 203 -11.25 18.20 12.11
N SER A 204 -12.37 18.29 11.39
CA SER A 204 -13.69 17.91 11.90
C SER A 204 -14.05 16.51 11.39
N TYR A 205 -14.32 15.58 12.29
CA TYR A 205 -14.60 14.18 11.95
C TYR A 205 -16.08 13.85 11.98
N THR A 206 -16.57 13.21 10.93
CA THR A 206 -17.91 12.61 10.85
C THR A 206 -17.76 11.09 10.90
N THR A 207 -18.38 10.43 11.87
CA THR A 207 -18.33 8.97 12.00
C THR A 207 -18.96 8.32 10.77
N ALA A 208 -18.23 7.43 10.11
CA ALA A 208 -18.74 6.70 8.97
C ALA A 208 -19.81 5.67 9.40
N PRO A 209 -20.72 5.25 8.50
CA PRO A 209 -21.71 4.23 8.83
C PRO A 209 -21.02 2.88 9.10
N THR A 210 -21.52 2.11 10.08
CA THR A 210 -20.95 0.80 10.45
C THR A 210 -20.99 -0.24 9.32
N GLY A 211 -21.82 0.00 8.29
CA GLY A 211 -21.87 -0.82 7.06
C GLY A 211 -20.59 -0.80 6.22
N ILE A 212 -19.61 0.06 6.54
CA ILE A 212 -18.29 -0.01 5.88
C ILE A 212 -17.44 -1.20 6.34
N LYS A 213 -17.74 -1.77 7.51
CA LYS A 213 -16.95 -2.86 8.10
C LYS A 213 -17.04 -4.11 7.23
N LEU A 214 -15.88 -4.70 6.93
CA LEU A 214 -15.75 -5.79 5.98
C LEU A 214 -16.47 -7.06 6.47
N ILE A 215 -16.30 -7.41 7.74
CA ILE A 215 -17.05 -8.48 8.40
C ILE A 215 -18.00 -7.86 9.44
N PRO A 216 -19.28 -7.65 9.07
CA PRO A 216 -20.24 -7.02 9.97
C PRO A 216 -20.34 -7.76 11.31
N ARG A 217 -20.32 -7.00 12.42
CA ARG A 217 -20.50 -7.48 13.80
C ARG A 217 -19.44 -8.47 14.30
N TYR A 218 -18.28 -8.55 13.65
CA TYR A 218 -17.16 -9.34 14.17
C TYR A 218 -16.16 -8.42 14.89
N GLU A 219 -16.08 -8.53 16.22
CA GLU A 219 -15.30 -7.60 17.05
C GLU A 219 -13.79 -7.64 16.77
N HIS A 220 -13.29 -8.77 16.25
CA HIS A 220 -11.87 -8.95 15.91
C HIS A 220 -11.52 -8.50 14.49
N ASP A 221 -12.51 -8.15 13.67
CA ASP A 221 -12.24 -7.51 12.38
C ASP A 221 -12.17 -6.00 12.53
N GLN A 222 -11.08 -5.43 12.04
CA GLN A 222 -10.82 -3.99 12.06
C GLN A 222 -10.91 -3.40 10.64
N HIS A 223 -11.26 -4.20 9.64
CA HIS A 223 -11.17 -3.80 8.24
C HIS A 223 -12.41 -3.09 7.75
N ALA A 224 -12.19 -2.06 6.94
CA ALA A 224 -13.21 -1.47 6.09
C ALA A 224 -13.12 -2.02 4.66
N SER A 225 -14.25 -1.99 3.94
CA SER A 225 -14.32 -2.39 2.53
C SER A 225 -13.97 -1.25 1.58
N PHE A 226 -13.07 -1.48 0.61
CA PHE A 226 -12.77 -0.51 -0.45
C PHE A 226 -14.02 0.00 -1.18
N SER A 227 -14.96 -0.89 -1.52
CA SER A 227 -16.18 -0.50 -2.24
C SER A 227 -17.09 0.39 -1.41
N SER A 228 -17.21 0.11 -0.11
CA SER A 228 -18.04 0.92 0.79
C SER A 228 -17.43 2.30 1.00
N LEU A 229 -16.10 2.38 1.15
CA LEU A 229 -15.39 3.67 1.23
C LEU A 229 -15.50 4.45 -0.09
N ALA A 230 -15.32 3.79 -1.24
CA ALA A 230 -15.49 4.44 -2.53
C ALA A 230 -16.91 5.01 -2.69
N ALA A 231 -17.94 4.28 -2.25
CA ALA A 231 -19.32 4.75 -2.29
C ALA A 231 -19.53 6.04 -1.48
N LEU A 232 -18.92 6.15 -0.28
CA LEU A 232 -18.98 7.37 0.56
C LEU A 232 -18.33 8.61 -0.09
N SER A 233 -17.57 8.45 -1.18
CA SER A 233 -17.00 9.56 -1.92
C SER A 233 -17.97 10.25 -2.90
N PHE A 234 -19.12 9.63 -3.16
CA PHE A 234 -20.11 10.10 -4.11
C PHE A 234 -21.27 10.84 -3.41
N PRO A 235 -21.85 11.89 -4.02
CA PRO A 235 -22.78 12.79 -3.34
C PRO A 235 -24.01 12.11 -2.71
N GLU A 236 -24.62 11.14 -3.40
CA GLU A 236 -25.84 10.45 -2.94
C GLU A 236 -25.58 9.64 -1.67
N THR A 237 -24.70 8.63 -1.74
CA THR A 237 -24.34 7.81 -0.58
C THR A 237 -23.76 8.64 0.55
N ARG A 238 -22.96 9.66 0.26
CA ARG A 238 -22.46 10.59 1.27
C ARG A 238 -23.63 11.24 2.00
N ALA A 239 -24.54 11.90 1.28
CA ALA A 239 -25.67 12.62 1.86
C ALA A 239 -26.58 11.72 2.70
N GLU A 240 -26.82 10.47 2.27
CA GLU A 240 -27.62 9.49 3.03
C GLU A 240 -26.99 9.08 4.36
N ASN A 241 -25.66 9.16 4.47
CA ASN A 241 -24.91 8.69 5.64
C ASN A 241 -24.32 9.84 6.48
N LEU A 242 -24.61 11.10 6.14
CA LEU A 242 -24.16 12.24 6.94
C LEU A 242 -24.84 12.23 8.32
N VAL A 243 -24.00 12.26 9.34
CA VAL A 243 -24.39 12.54 10.72
C VAL A 243 -23.70 13.84 11.17
N GLU A 244 -24.11 14.35 12.34
CA GLU A 244 -23.50 15.55 12.90
C GLU A 244 -21.99 15.36 13.12
N PRO A 245 -21.11 16.18 12.52
CA PRO A 245 -19.67 16.10 12.73
C PRO A 245 -19.28 16.50 14.15
N ARG A 246 -18.14 15.95 14.61
CA ARG A 246 -17.48 16.42 15.84
C ARG A 246 -16.81 17.76 15.58
N ALA A 247 -16.86 18.64 16.57
CA ALA A 247 -16.16 19.92 16.51
C ALA A 247 -14.65 19.67 16.39
N SER A 248 -14.00 20.41 15.49
CA SER A 248 -12.56 20.39 15.32
C SER A 248 -11.83 20.91 16.58
N PRO A 249 -10.61 20.44 16.88
CA PRO A 249 -9.94 20.76 18.14
C PRO A 249 -9.58 22.24 18.33
N TYR A 250 -9.31 22.99 17.26
CA TYR A 250 -8.78 24.36 17.38
C TYR A 250 -9.85 25.44 17.17
N HIS A 251 -10.56 25.42 16.05
CA HIS A 251 -11.59 26.41 15.71
C HIS A 251 -13.00 25.99 16.15
N ALA A 252 -13.16 24.76 16.65
CA ALA A 252 -14.46 24.19 17.05
C ALA A 252 -15.49 24.17 15.91
N VAL A 253 -15.04 24.09 14.66
CA VAL A 253 -15.94 23.99 13.50
C VAL A 253 -16.45 22.57 13.32
N LYS A 254 -17.67 22.44 12.81
CA LYS A 254 -18.29 21.16 12.47
C LYS A 254 -18.48 21.10 10.97
N LEU A 255 -17.57 20.42 10.30
CA LEU A 255 -17.56 20.31 8.85
C LEU A 255 -17.90 18.87 8.45
N PRO A 256 -18.86 18.66 7.53
CA PRO A 256 -19.05 17.35 6.94
C PRO A 256 -17.82 16.97 6.10
N PRO A 257 -17.62 15.69 5.78
CA PRO A 257 -16.49 15.24 4.97
C PRO A 257 -16.43 16.01 3.65
N ASP A 258 -15.28 16.58 3.30
CA ASP A 258 -15.19 17.53 2.19
C ASP A 258 -15.42 16.89 0.82
N GLU A 259 -16.10 17.61 -0.08
CA GLU A 259 -16.44 17.07 -1.40
C GLU A 259 -15.29 17.17 -2.40
N GLN A 260 -14.47 18.22 -2.30
CA GLN A 260 -13.33 18.44 -3.17
C GLN A 260 -12.14 17.59 -2.72
N VAL A 261 -11.81 17.59 -1.43
CA VAL A 261 -10.73 16.82 -0.82
C VAL A 261 -11.32 15.75 0.09
N LEU A 262 -11.63 14.59 -0.48
CA LEU A 262 -12.11 13.45 0.30
C LEU A 262 -11.06 13.06 1.34
N CYS A 263 -11.46 12.93 2.59
CA CYS A 263 -10.53 12.63 3.67
C CYS A 263 -11.02 11.48 4.53
N TYR A 264 -10.12 10.55 4.84
CA TYR A 264 -10.31 9.44 5.77
C TYR A 264 -9.29 9.54 6.91
N ASP A 265 -9.65 9.14 8.11
CA ASP A 265 -8.73 9.19 9.25
C ASP A 265 -7.62 8.13 9.18
N TYR A 266 -7.94 6.89 8.79
CA TYR A 266 -7.00 5.78 8.79
C TYR A 266 -7.35 4.70 7.76
N LEU A 267 -6.38 4.31 6.93
CA LEU A 267 -6.57 3.37 5.81
C LEU A 267 -5.70 2.11 5.88
N TYR A 268 -5.00 1.84 6.99
CA TYR A 268 -4.21 0.61 7.11
C TYR A 268 -5.07 -0.66 6.98
N TYR A 269 -6.19 -0.71 7.70
CA TYR A 269 -7.13 -1.83 7.67
C TYR A 269 -8.22 -1.61 6.62
N VAL A 270 -7.84 -1.62 5.35
CA VAL A 270 -8.78 -1.58 4.23
C VAL A 270 -8.51 -2.76 3.31
N SER A 271 -9.57 -3.43 2.85
CA SER A 271 -9.44 -4.59 1.98
C SER A 271 -10.61 -4.69 1.01
N ALA A 272 -10.43 -5.41 -0.09
CA ALA A 272 -11.49 -5.59 -1.08
C ALA A 272 -12.38 -6.79 -0.71
N HIS A 273 -11.77 -7.92 -0.35
CA HIS A 273 -12.47 -9.17 -0.14
C HIS A 273 -12.33 -9.73 1.29
N GLN A 274 -11.11 -9.73 1.86
CA GLN A 274 -10.85 -10.37 3.15
C GLN A 274 -9.82 -9.60 3.99
N PRO A 275 -9.85 -9.74 5.34
CA PRO A 275 -8.82 -9.19 6.21
C PRO A 275 -7.41 -9.59 5.81
N PHE A 276 -6.44 -8.69 6.03
CA PHE A 276 -5.02 -8.92 5.73
C PHE A 276 -4.76 -9.33 4.27
N GLU A 277 -5.53 -8.75 3.34
CA GLU A 277 -5.48 -9.12 1.91
C GLU A 277 -4.09 -9.01 1.28
N PHE A 278 -3.20 -8.17 1.83
CA PHE A 278 -1.82 -8.00 1.36
C PHE A 278 -0.96 -9.28 1.42
N ASP A 279 -1.38 -10.30 2.18
CA ASP A 279 -0.70 -11.60 2.20
C ASP A 279 -0.95 -12.41 0.93
N PHE A 280 -1.85 -11.95 0.05
CA PHE A 280 -2.28 -12.64 -1.14
C PHE A 280 -1.94 -11.86 -2.41
N ASP A 281 -1.55 -12.60 -3.45
CA ASP A 281 -1.19 -12.04 -4.75
C ASP A 281 -2.34 -11.33 -5.45
N PHE A 282 -3.59 -11.63 -5.10
CA PHE A 282 -4.77 -10.99 -5.64
C PHE A 282 -5.16 -9.68 -4.95
N SER A 283 -4.43 -9.22 -3.91
CA SER A 283 -4.68 -7.92 -3.28
C SER A 283 -4.67 -6.81 -4.33
N PRO A 284 -5.80 -6.14 -4.59
CA PRO A 284 -5.85 -5.15 -5.65
C PRO A 284 -5.02 -3.92 -5.29
N ALA A 285 -4.93 -3.55 -4.02
CA ALA A 285 -4.07 -2.44 -3.59
C ALA A 285 -2.59 -2.76 -3.86
N TRP A 286 -2.14 -3.99 -3.59
CA TRP A 286 -0.79 -4.43 -3.94
C TRP A 286 -0.57 -4.51 -5.46
N LEU A 287 -1.47 -5.20 -6.17
CA LEU A 287 -1.39 -5.42 -7.62
C LEU A 287 -1.44 -4.12 -8.42
N PHE A 288 -2.32 -3.19 -8.08
CA PHE A 288 -2.49 -1.99 -8.89
C PHE A 288 -1.64 -0.83 -8.41
N VAL A 289 -1.09 -0.87 -7.19
CA VAL A 289 -0.31 0.25 -6.65
C VAL A 289 1.01 -0.22 -6.05
N GLY A 290 0.96 -1.08 -5.03
CA GLY A 290 2.13 -1.43 -4.21
C GLY A 290 3.34 -1.90 -5.02
N GLN A 291 3.14 -2.78 -6.01
CA GLN A 291 4.23 -3.29 -6.85
C GLN A 291 4.90 -2.23 -7.74
N HIS A 292 4.30 -1.04 -7.88
CA HIS A 292 4.84 0.08 -8.65
C HIS A 292 5.54 1.13 -7.78
N MET A 293 5.49 1.00 -6.45
CA MET A 293 6.21 1.87 -5.52
C MET A 293 7.69 1.45 -5.47
N HIS A 294 8.46 1.98 -6.41
CA HIS A 294 9.90 1.79 -6.46
C HIS A 294 10.62 2.80 -5.58
N TRP A 295 11.69 2.36 -4.92
CA TRP A 295 12.58 3.24 -4.16
C TRP A 295 13.22 4.30 -5.06
N THR A 296 13.63 5.42 -4.48
CA THR A 296 14.46 6.40 -5.18
C THR A 296 15.83 5.80 -5.52
N ALA A 297 16.44 6.27 -6.62
CA ALA A 297 17.79 5.86 -7.01
C ALA A 297 18.83 6.14 -5.92
N GLU A 298 18.61 7.17 -5.10
CA GLU A 298 19.45 7.50 -3.95
C GLU A 298 19.39 6.39 -2.89
N LEU A 299 18.20 5.96 -2.47
CA LEU A 299 18.05 4.87 -1.51
C LEU A 299 18.58 3.53 -2.04
N GLU A 300 18.38 3.24 -3.33
CA GLU A 300 18.98 2.07 -3.98
C GLU A 300 20.52 2.14 -3.90
N SER A 301 21.11 3.30 -4.23
CA SER A 301 22.56 3.52 -4.18
C SER A 301 23.13 3.41 -2.76
N ILE A 302 22.44 3.97 -1.76
CA ILE A 302 22.82 3.84 -0.34
C ILE A 302 22.83 2.37 0.07
N THR A 303 21.75 1.64 -0.25
CA THR A 303 21.60 0.21 0.05
C THR A 303 22.69 -0.63 -0.59
N ASP A 304 22.96 -0.43 -1.89
CA ASP A 304 24.06 -1.09 -2.60
C ASP A 304 25.43 -0.76 -2.00
N GLY A 305 25.62 0.47 -1.51
CA GLY A 305 26.81 0.87 -0.76
C GLY A 305 27.01 0.02 0.50
N TYR A 306 25.97 -0.14 1.32
CA TYR A 306 26.04 -0.97 2.54
C TYR A 306 26.31 -2.44 2.23
N ILE A 307 25.60 -3.00 1.24
CA ILE A 307 25.73 -4.40 0.86
C ILE A 307 27.16 -4.67 0.35
N ARG A 308 27.70 -3.83 -0.54
CA ARG A 308 29.07 -4.02 -1.06
C ARG A 308 30.12 -3.92 0.03
N ARG A 309 29.98 -2.97 0.98
CA ARG A 309 30.88 -2.86 2.14
C ARG A 309 30.82 -4.12 3.01
N ALA A 310 29.63 -4.64 3.28
CA ALA A 310 29.46 -5.87 4.06
C ALA A 310 30.20 -7.05 3.41
N PHE A 311 30.18 -7.15 2.07
CA PHE A 311 30.84 -8.22 1.33
C PHE A 311 32.33 -7.96 1.02
N GLY A 312 32.87 -6.79 1.37
CA GLY A 312 34.22 -6.38 0.98
C GLY A 312 34.40 -6.21 -0.53
N THR A 313 33.30 -5.93 -1.26
CA THR A 313 33.31 -5.70 -2.71
C THR A 313 33.84 -4.30 -3.00
N GLN A 314 34.64 -4.14 -4.06
CA GLN A 314 35.18 -2.84 -4.46
C GLN A 314 34.06 -1.88 -4.88
N GLU A 315 34.24 -0.60 -4.59
CA GLU A 315 33.33 0.46 -5.02
C GLU A 315 33.17 0.47 -6.56
N GLY A 316 31.94 0.63 -7.04
CA GLY A 316 31.63 0.61 -8.47
C GLY A 316 31.50 -0.79 -9.10
N GLN A 317 31.87 -1.86 -8.40
CA GLN A 317 31.59 -3.22 -8.88
C GLN A 317 30.10 -3.58 -8.67
N PRO A 318 29.54 -4.50 -9.49
CA PRO A 318 28.19 -5.02 -9.28
C PRO A 318 28.06 -5.72 -7.93
N THR A 319 26.95 -5.48 -7.24
CA THR A 319 26.57 -6.20 -6.03
C THR A 319 26.36 -7.69 -6.39
N PRO A 320 27.08 -8.65 -5.77
CA PRO A 320 26.87 -10.07 -6.05
C PRO A 320 25.48 -10.52 -5.58
N PRO A 321 24.92 -11.61 -6.13
CA PRO A 321 23.67 -12.18 -5.63
C PRO A 321 23.75 -12.51 -4.13
N TRP A 322 22.67 -12.22 -3.40
CA TRP A 322 22.60 -12.40 -1.96
C TRP A 322 21.19 -12.77 -1.50
N ILE A 323 21.08 -13.34 -0.30
CA ILE A 323 19.81 -13.62 0.39
C ILE A 323 19.65 -12.62 1.54
N SER A 324 18.51 -11.93 1.59
CA SER A 324 18.13 -11.09 2.72
C SER A 324 17.29 -11.88 3.72
N ILE A 325 17.57 -11.68 5.00
CA ILE A 325 16.76 -12.18 6.10
C ILE A 325 16.39 -10.99 6.98
N HIS A 326 15.10 -10.87 7.30
CA HIS A 326 14.62 -9.92 8.29
C HIS A 326 14.03 -10.70 9.48
N VAL A 327 14.53 -10.41 10.69
CA VAL A 327 14.02 -10.99 11.94
C VAL A 327 13.58 -9.85 12.86
N ARG A 328 12.29 -9.76 13.15
CA ARG A 328 11.75 -8.82 14.14
C ARG A 328 11.75 -9.48 15.53
N HIS A 329 12.66 -9.07 16.40
CA HIS A 329 12.90 -9.67 17.72
C HIS A 329 12.67 -8.68 18.86
N GLY A 330 13.04 -7.42 18.67
CA GLY A 330 13.15 -6.41 19.71
C GLY A 330 11.83 -6.10 20.41
N ASP A 331 10.96 -5.30 19.78
CA ASP A 331 9.69 -4.88 20.40
C ASP A 331 8.61 -5.98 20.37
N PHE A 332 8.74 -6.93 19.44
CA PHE A 332 7.79 -8.01 19.24
C PHE A 332 7.74 -9.03 20.38
N ARG A 333 8.74 -9.03 21.26
CA ARG A 333 8.72 -9.87 22.48
C ARG A 333 7.48 -9.64 23.35
N ASN A 334 6.91 -8.44 23.30
CA ASN A 334 5.70 -8.08 24.06
C ASN A 334 4.43 -8.72 23.48
N TRP A 335 4.50 -9.25 22.26
CA TRP A 335 3.41 -9.95 21.58
C TRP A 335 3.54 -11.48 21.68
N CYS A 336 4.58 -11.97 22.34
CA CYS A 336 4.77 -13.39 22.59
C CYS A 336 3.90 -13.85 23.77
N GLU A 337 3.04 -14.83 23.54
CA GLU A 337 2.37 -15.56 24.60
C GLU A 337 3.35 -16.58 25.21
N GLY A 338 3.95 -16.28 26.37
CA GLY A 338 4.83 -17.21 27.10
C GLY A 338 6.32 -16.87 27.06
N GLU A 339 7.20 -17.89 27.08
CA GLU A 339 8.65 -17.66 26.99
C GLU A 339 9.04 -17.21 25.57
N THR A 340 9.86 -16.16 25.48
CA THR A 340 10.33 -15.59 24.19
C THR A 340 11.03 -16.62 23.30
N LYS A 341 11.62 -17.66 23.90
CA LYS A 341 12.33 -18.75 23.21
C LYS A 341 11.42 -19.61 22.35
N ASP A 342 10.14 -19.72 22.73
CA ASP A 342 9.15 -20.50 21.99
C ASP A 342 8.44 -19.67 20.92
N CYS A 343 8.49 -18.34 21.08
CA CYS A 343 7.91 -17.37 20.16
C CYS A 343 8.82 -17.08 18.96
N PHE A 344 10.13 -17.02 19.20
CA PHE A 344 11.10 -16.69 18.17
C PHE A 344 11.83 -17.91 17.62
N ALA A 345 11.98 -17.95 16.30
CA ALA A 345 12.72 -19.02 15.65
C ALA A 345 14.23 -18.94 15.99
N PRO A 346 14.87 -20.02 16.45
CA PRO A 346 16.31 -20.01 16.70
C PRO A 346 17.10 -19.91 15.39
N ILE A 347 18.33 -19.39 15.45
CA ILE A 347 19.21 -19.23 14.28
C ILE A 347 19.38 -20.53 13.50
N SER A 348 19.42 -21.69 14.17
CA SER A 348 19.51 -23.00 13.51
C SER A 348 18.31 -23.33 12.60
N VAL A 349 17.11 -22.90 12.97
CA VAL A 349 15.90 -23.07 12.14
C VAL A 349 15.95 -22.14 10.93
N ILE A 350 16.40 -20.90 11.12
CA ILE A 350 16.59 -19.93 10.05
C ILE A 350 17.66 -20.45 9.07
N ALA A 351 18.78 -20.97 9.58
CA ALA A 351 19.88 -21.48 8.77
C ALA A 351 19.45 -22.64 7.87
N ARG A 352 18.64 -23.57 8.39
CA ARG A 352 18.03 -24.61 7.57
C ARG A 352 17.21 -24.01 6.42
N ARG A 353 16.41 -22.96 6.67
CA ARG A 353 15.59 -22.31 5.62
C ARG A 353 16.45 -21.59 4.58
N VAL A 354 17.57 -20.98 4.99
CA VAL A 354 18.53 -20.37 4.06
C VAL A 354 19.09 -21.41 3.09
N GLU A 355 19.47 -22.59 3.59
CA GLU A 355 19.98 -23.67 2.75
C GLU A 355 18.90 -24.24 1.80
N GLU A 356 17.65 -24.32 2.24
CA GLU A 356 16.51 -24.66 1.36
C GLU A 356 16.33 -23.62 0.23
N VAL A 357 16.44 -22.33 0.53
CA VAL A 357 16.36 -21.25 -0.46
C VAL A 357 17.54 -21.30 -1.44
N LYS A 358 18.77 -21.50 -0.96
CA LYS A 358 19.96 -21.66 -1.83
C LYS A 358 19.79 -22.84 -2.79
N LYS A 359 19.32 -23.98 -2.27
CA LYS A 359 19.05 -25.17 -3.08
C LYS A 359 17.99 -24.88 -4.15
N GLU A 360 16.89 -24.23 -3.79
CA GLU A 360 15.83 -23.87 -4.73
C GLU A 360 16.34 -22.91 -5.82
N LEU A 361 17.15 -21.90 -5.46
CA LEU A 361 17.74 -20.96 -6.41
C LEU A 361 18.68 -21.67 -7.40
N LEU A 362 19.48 -22.63 -6.93
CA LEU A 362 20.33 -23.43 -7.80
C LEU A 362 19.50 -24.31 -8.75
N GLU A 363 18.50 -25.03 -8.23
CA GLU A 363 17.69 -25.97 -9.01
C GLU A 363 16.79 -25.27 -10.04
N ARG A 364 16.17 -24.15 -9.66
CA ARG A 364 15.18 -23.45 -10.51
C ARG A 364 15.80 -22.39 -11.40
N LYS A 365 16.87 -21.73 -10.95
CA LYS A 365 17.46 -20.57 -11.63
C LYS A 365 18.92 -20.77 -12.02
N GLY A 366 19.56 -21.88 -11.63
CA GLY A 366 21.00 -22.09 -11.86
C GLY A 366 21.87 -21.08 -11.11
N LEU A 367 21.35 -20.46 -10.05
CA LEU A 367 22.03 -19.42 -9.29
C LEU A 367 22.64 -20.01 -8.03
N THR A 368 23.96 -19.87 -7.90
CA THR A 368 24.66 -20.10 -6.63
C THR A 368 24.72 -18.78 -5.87
N VAL A 369 24.32 -18.80 -4.59
CA VAL A 369 24.30 -17.61 -3.74
C VAL A 369 25.02 -17.91 -2.43
N ASP A 370 26.16 -17.27 -2.24
CA ASP A 370 27.03 -17.48 -1.08
C ASP A 370 26.80 -16.45 0.03
N TYR A 371 26.32 -15.26 -0.34
CA TYR A 371 26.16 -14.14 0.58
C TYR A 371 24.76 -14.10 1.21
N VAL A 372 24.73 -13.89 2.53
CA VAL A 372 23.50 -13.80 3.31
C VAL A 372 23.60 -12.61 4.24
N ILE A 373 22.61 -11.71 4.19
CA ILE A 373 22.50 -10.55 5.08
C ILE A 373 21.37 -10.76 6.07
N MET A 374 21.65 -10.51 7.35
CA MET A 374 20.68 -10.50 8.43
C MET A 374 20.38 -9.06 8.85
N THR A 375 19.11 -8.68 8.83
CA THR A 375 18.59 -7.43 9.41
C THR A 375 17.66 -7.75 10.57
N SER A 376 17.83 -7.04 11.68
CA SER A 376 17.02 -7.24 12.88
C SER A 376 17.06 -6.00 13.78
N ASP A 377 16.02 -5.84 14.60
CA ASP A 377 16.00 -4.90 15.73
C ASP A 377 16.56 -5.49 17.03
N GLU A 378 17.14 -6.70 16.97
CA GLU A 378 17.84 -7.36 18.08
C GLU A 378 19.13 -6.61 18.48
N ARG A 379 19.37 -6.52 19.80
CA ARG A 379 20.54 -5.86 20.39
C ARG A 379 21.45 -6.80 21.18
N ASP A 380 21.05 -8.05 21.41
CA ASP A 380 21.89 -9.03 22.11
C ASP A 380 23.14 -9.38 21.28
N PRO A 381 24.36 -9.05 21.75
CA PRO A 381 25.59 -9.38 21.04
C PRO A 381 25.76 -10.88 20.81
N LYS A 382 25.28 -11.73 21.73
CA LYS A 382 25.41 -13.20 21.58
C LYS A 382 24.57 -13.73 20.43
N TRP A 383 23.41 -13.14 20.20
CA TRP A 383 22.57 -13.50 19.05
C TRP A 383 23.29 -13.13 17.73
N TRP A 384 23.92 -11.95 17.68
CA TRP A 384 24.73 -11.54 16.53
C TRP A 384 26.02 -12.36 16.35
N GLU A 385 26.62 -12.87 17.43
CA GLU A 385 27.70 -13.86 17.35
C GLU A 385 27.23 -15.16 16.69
N GLU A 386 26.03 -15.65 17.02
CA GLU A 386 25.44 -16.83 16.38
C GLU A 386 25.16 -16.61 14.88
N VAL A 387 24.66 -15.42 14.50
CA VAL A 387 24.50 -15.01 13.09
C VAL A 387 25.84 -15.02 12.36
N THR A 388 26.86 -14.40 12.96
CA THR A 388 28.21 -14.34 12.37
C THR A 388 28.83 -15.73 12.25
N ALA A 389 28.56 -16.63 13.20
CA ALA A 389 29.02 -18.02 13.16
C ALA A 389 28.43 -18.82 11.98
N GLN A 390 27.29 -18.39 11.41
CA GLN A 390 26.77 -18.95 10.15
C GLN A 390 27.50 -18.44 8.90
N GLY A 391 28.43 -17.49 9.04
CA GLY A 391 29.07 -16.78 7.93
C GLY A 391 28.17 -15.72 7.29
N TRP A 392 27.13 -15.27 7.99
CA TRP A 392 26.22 -14.23 7.51
C TRP A 392 26.68 -12.85 7.96
N PHE A 393 26.21 -11.82 7.24
CA PHE A 393 26.62 -10.44 7.44
C PHE A 393 25.51 -9.65 8.13
N GLY A 394 25.88 -8.88 9.15
CA GLY A 394 25.10 -7.72 9.59
C GLY A 394 25.49 -6.48 8.79
N LEU A 395 24.59 -5.50 8.70
CA LEU A 395 24.91 -4.20 8.14
C LEU A 395 25.46 -3.28 9.25
N ASP A 396 26.64 -2.72 9.04
CA ASP A 396 27.22 -1.74 9.96
C ASP A 396 26.57 -0.38 9.76
N HIS A 397 25.67 -0.02 10.67
CA HIS A 397 24.97 1.26 10.65
C HIS A 397 25.61 2.34 11.54
N SER A 398 26.82 2.13 12.09
CA SER A 398 27.44 3.01 13.09
C SER A 398 27.64 4.46 12.66
N GLN A 399 27.74 4.72 11.35
CA GLN A 399 27.91 6.06 10.77
C GLN A 399 26.70 6.53 9.97
N THR A 400 25.61 5.75 9.91
CA THR A 400 24.45 6.06 9.05
C THR A 400 23.86 7.43 9.38
N GLU A 401 23.65 7.69 10.67
CA GLU A 401 23.07 8.95 11.14
C GLU A 401 23.97 10.16 10.84
N GLU A 402 25.29 10.01 10.98
CA GLU A 402 26.24 11.08 10.69
C GLU A 402 26.29 11.42 9.19
N ILE A 403 26.18 10.40 8.33
CA ILE A 403 26.35 10.55 6.88
C ILE A 403 25.05 10.98 6.20
N TYR A 404 23.94 10.34 6.54
CA TYR A 404 22.66 10.48 5.84
C TYR A 404 21.59 11.22 6.67
N GLY A 405 21.86 11.43 7.96
CA GLY A 405 20.88 11.96 8.90
C GLY A 405 20.14 10.85 9.64
N PRO A 406 19.33 11.23 10.65
CA PRO A 406 18.68 10.28 11.54
C PRO A 406 17.56 9.45 10.91
N TRP A 407 17.03 9.87 9.74
CA TRP A 407 16.05 9.12 8.96
C TRP A 407 16.76 8.24 7.93
#